data_AF-A0A7R9ZDU0-F1
#
_entry.id   AF-A0A7R9ZDU0-F1
#
_cell.length_a   1.000
_cell.length_b   1.000
_cell.length_c   1.000
_cell.angle_alpha   90.00
_cell.angle_beta   90.00
_cell.angle_gamma   90.00
#
_symmetry.space_group_name_H-M   'P 1'
#
loop_
_entity.id
_entity.type
_entity.pdbx_description
1 polymer ?
#
loop_
_entity_poly.entity_id
_entity_poly.type
_entity_poly.pdbx_seq_one_letter_code
_entity_poly.pdbx_strand_id
1 'polypeptide(L)'
;PGQWFGEQALLGDEKRNADVTAIASCTTLCLSREMFTKILGPLREKIEHSIKRRELMAIPIFNNSKFQPHEEMAKLVDDYTELTFQKGAMIAEEGEVAQQNLYIIRRGRIVVASSNGKICNLSVGDYFGESTLQEDDEVMSQQTVTAVEQTVCSVLSKDAIVGVIGTVSKLGKPVPVSMSKLDKTVRLEDVKKVRIIGVGTFGKVWLV
;
A
#
# COMPACT_ATOMS: atom_id res chain seq x y z
N PRO A 1 -16.43 -18.75 27.70
CA PRO A 1 -16.94 -19.56 26.56
C PRO A 1 -16.75 -18.79 25.25
N GLY A 2 -16.29 -19.43 24.17
CA GLY A 2 -16.04 -18.77 22.88
C GLY A 2 -14.65 -18.14 22.72
N GLN A 3 -13.74 -18.33 23.68
CA GLN A 3 -12.33 -18.00 23.52
C GLN A 3 -11.60 -19.11 22.74
N TRP A 4 -10.47 -18.77 22.14
CA TRP A 4 -9.65 -19.67 21.31
C TRP A 4 -8.17 -19.56 21.69
N PHE A 5 -7.37 -20.51 21.22
CA PHE A 5 -5.92 -20.55 21.38
C PHE A 5 -5.28 -21.32 20.22
N GLY A 6 -3.98 -21.12 19.99
CA GLY A 6 -3.20 -21.90 19.02
C GLY A 6 -3.16 -21.31 17.61
N GLU A 7 -3.47 -20.03 17.46
CA GLU A 7 -3.39 -19.28 16.20
C GLU A 7 -1.97 -19.27 15.61
N GLN A 8 -0.93 -19.26 16.46
CA GLN A 8 0.47 -19.40 16.01
C GLN A 8 0.70 -20.71 15.24
N ALA A 9 -0.01 -21.78 15.60
CA ALA A 9 0.12 -23.06 14.90
C ALA A 9 -0.42 -23.01 13.47
N LEU A 10 -1.15 -21.96 13.07
CA LEU A 10 -1.58 -21.73 11.69
C LEU A 10 -0.55 -20.95 10.86
N LEU A 11 0.38 -20.23 11.50
CA LEU A 11 1.37 -19.37 10.83
C LEU A 11 2.64 -20.12 10.42
N GLY A 12 3.08 -21.09 11.21
CA GLY A 12 4.32 -21.81 10.97
C GLY A 12 4.45 -23.03 11.88
N ASP A 13 5.51 -23.81 11.64
CA ASP A 13 5.76 -25.09 12.34
C ASP A 13 6.55 -24.94 13.64
N GLU A 14 6.11 -23.99 14.46
CA GLU A 14 6.76 -23.68 15.73
C GLU A 14 6.25 -24.59 16.86
N LYS A 15 7.14 -24.87 17.82
CA LYS A 15 6.76 -25.59 19.04
C LYS A 15 5.75 -24.77 19.84
N ARG A 16 4.88 -25.46 20.58
CA ARG A 16 3.93 -24.80 21.48
C ARG A 16 4.68 -24.01 22.55
N ASN A 17 4.28 -22.76 22.74
CA ASN A 17 4.84 -21.88 23.78
C ASN A 17 4.20 -22.10 25.16
N ALA A 18 3.10 -22.85 25.22
CA ALA A 18 2.40 -23.17 26.46
C ALA A 18 1.57 -24.45 26.31
N ASP A 19 1.36 -25.12 27.44
CA ASP A 19 0.40 -26.22 27.57
C ASP A 19 -1.00 -25.67 27.83
N VAL A 20 -2.03 -26.42 27.42
CA VAL A 20 -3.43 -26.10 27.70
C VAL A 20 -4.07 -27.30 28.37
N THR A 21 -4.52 -27.12 29.61
CA THR A 21 -5.11 -28.18 30.43
C THR A 21 -6.55 -27.82 30.78
N ALA A 22 -7.47 -28.77 30.58
CA ALA A 22 -8.85 -28.61 31.01
C ALA A 22 -8.94 -28.70 32.54
N ILE A 23 -9.44 -27.62 33.17
CA ILE A 23 -9.67 -27.58 34.63
C ILE A 23 -11.01 -28.19 35.06
N ALA A 24 -11.91 -28.40 34.10
CA ALA A 24 -13.22 -29.00 34.27
C ALA A 24 -13.68 -29.63 32.93
N SER A 25 -14.72 -30.46 32.97
CA SER A 25 -15.31 -31.04 31.75
C SER A 25 -15.72 -29.95 30.77
N CYS A 26 -15.14 -29.97 29.57
CA CYS A 26 -15.41 -28.99 28.53
C CYS A 26 -15.43 -29.66 27.15
N THR A 27 -16.10 -29.01 26.21
CA THR A 27 -16.09 -29.38 24.79
C THR A 27 -15.42 -28.26 24.01
N THR A 28 -14.50 -28.61 23.13
CA THR A 28 -13.77 -27.67 22.27
C THR A 28 -13.95 -28.03 20.81
N LEU A 29 -13.99 -27.02 19.95
CA LEU A 29 -13.86 -27.22 18.51
C LEU A 29 -12.36 -27.20 18.15
N CYS A 30 -11.95 -28.09 17.25
CA CYS A 30 -10.58 -28.18 16.78
C CYS A 30 -10.54 -27.96 15.26
N LEU A 31 -9.63 -27.11 14.81
CA LEU A 31 -9.35 -26.88 13.40
C LEU A 31 -7.86 -27.15 13.17
N SER A 32 -7.55 -28.14 12.32
CA SER A 32 -6.16 -28.46 11.99
C SER A 32 -5.59 -27.48 10.97
N ARG A 33 -4.27 -27.27 10.98
CA ARG A 33 -3.57 -26.48 9.95
C ARG A 33 -3.88 -27.02 8.55
N GLU A 34 -3.87 -28.33 8.37
CA GLU A 34 -4.17 -28.97 7.08
C GLU A 34 -5.58 -28.61 6.58
N MET A 35 -6.60 -28.71 7.44
CA MET A 35 -7.97 -28.35 7.07
C MET A 35 -8.11 -26.86 6.80
N PHE A 36 -7.46 -26.01 7.61
CA PHE A 36 -7.42 -24.56 7.39
C PHE A 36 -6.79 -24.24 6.02
N THR A 37 -5.59 -24.74 5.76
CA THR A 37 -4.84 -24.51 4.51
C THR A 37 -5.58 -25.09 3.30
N LYS A 38 -6.25 -26.23 3.42
CA LYS A 38 -7.05 -26.81 2.34
C LYS A 38 -8.22 -25.92 1.93
N ILE A 39 -8.87 -25.26 2.88
CA ILE A 39 -10.06 -24.43 2.62
C ILE A 39 -9.65 -23.02 2.20
N LEU A 40 -8.69 -22.41 2.90
CA LEU A 40 -8.36 -20.99 2.77
C LEU A 40 -7.01 -20.73 2.10
N GLY A 41 -6.16 -21.74 1.95
CA GLY A 41 -4.75 -21.56 1.59
C GLY A 41 -3.87 -21.20 2.80
N PRO A 42 -2.55 -21.06 2.59
CA PRO A 42 -1.62 -20.73 3.67
C PRO A 42 -1.94 -19.37 4.33
N LEU A 43 -2.07 -19.35 5.66
CA LEU A 43 -2.44 -18.14 6.40
C LEU A 43 -1.43 -17.00 6.19
N ARG A 44 -0.13 -17.33 6.10
CA ARG A 44 0.93 -16.34 5.86
C ARG A 44 0.73 -15.59 4.55
N GLU A 45 0.44 -16.32 3.48
CA GLU A 45 0.14 -15.72 2.17
C GLU A 45 -1.10 -14.83 2.25
N LYS A 46 -2.14 -15.24 2.99
CA LYS A 46 -3.33 -14.41 3.19
C LYS A 46 -3.03 -13.13 3.96
N ILE A 47 -2.15 -13.18 4.96
CA ILE A 47 -1.71 -11.98 5.69
C ILE A 47 -0.92 -11.06 4.75
N GLU A 48 0.06 -11.58 4.01
CA GLU A 48 0.85 -10.81 3.05
C GLU A 48 -0.04 -10.18 1.97
N HIS A 49 -1.00 -10.94 1.44
CA HIS A 49 -2.01 -10.46 0.49
C HIS A 49 -2.86 -9.32 1.08
N SER A 50 -3.29 -9.46 2.34
CA SER A 50 -4.06 -8.42 3.03
C SER A 50 -3.26 -7.12 3.23
N ILE A 51 -1.95 -7.22 3.47
CA ILE A 51 -1.05 -6.07 3.60
C ILE A 51 -0.89 -5.39 2.24
N LYS A 52 -0.55 -6.14 1.19
CA LYS A 52 -0.42 -5.63 -0.18
C LYS A 52 -1.71 -4.95 -0.65
N ARG A 53 -2.86 -5.57 -0.37
CA ARG A 53 -4.18 -5.00 -0.65
C ARG A 53 -4.36 -3.66 0.05
N ARG A 54 -4.03 -3.56 1.34
CA ARG A 54 -4.19 -2.32 2.10
C ARG A 54 -3.33 -1.19 1.54
N GLU A 55 -2.12 -1.49 1.09
CA GLU A 55 -1.23 -0.50 0.49
C GLU A 55 -1.74 -0.02 -0.86
N LEU A 56 -2.19 -0.95 -1.71
CA LEU A 56 -2.82 -0.61 -2.98
C LEU A 56 -4.09 0.24 -2.77
N MET A 57 -4.88 -0.07 -1.73
CA MET A 57 -6.07 0.71 -1.35
C MET A 57 -5.77 2.05 -0.68
N ALA A 58 -4.55 2.27 -0.19
CA ALA A 58 -4.15 3.58 0.32
C ALA A 58 -3.91 4.59 -0.81
N ILE A 59 -3.73 4.11 -2.04
CA ILE A 59 -3.45 4.94 -3.21
C ILE A 59 -4.77 5.52 -3.76
N PRO A 60 -4.87 6.85 -3.91
CA PRO A 60 -6.09 7.54 -4.36
C PRO A 60 -6.71 7.00 -5.66
N ILE A 61 -5.89 6.62 -6.64
CA ILE A 61 -6.40 6.09 -7.92
C ILE A 61 -7.11 4.74 -7.79
N PHE A 62 -6.89 3.98 -6.71
CA PHE A 62 -7.66 2.76 -6.43
C PHE A 62 -8.75 2.98 -5.38
N ASN A 63 -8.48 3.79 -4.35
CA ASN A 63 -9.47 4.10 -3.31
C ASN A 63 -10.71 4.82 -3.87
N ASN A 64 -10.49 5.75 -4.81
CA ASN A 64 -11.56 6.53 -5.45
C ASN A 64 -12.02 5.92 -6.78
N SER A 65 -11.81 4.62 -6.98
CA SER A 65 -12.14 3.94 -8.22
C SER A 65 -13.63 3.52 -8.27
N LYS A 66 -14.10 3.21 -9.48
CA LYS A 66 -15.50 2.78 -9.73
C LYS A 66 -15.67 1.26 -9.76
N PHE A 67 -14.62 0.49 -9.53
CA PHE A 67 -14.63 -0.97 -9.63
C PHE A 67 -14.74 -1.61 -8.23
N GLN A 68 -15.34 -2.80 -8.14
CA GLN A 68 -15.75 -3.36 -6.84
C GLN A 68 -14.58 -4.05 -6.11
N PRO A 69 -14.47 -3.92 -4.77
CA PRO A 69 -13.15 -3.90 -4.14
C PRO A 69 -12.55 -5.27 -3.76
N HIS A 70 -13.26 -6.41 -3.91
CA HIS A 70 -12.77 -7.67 -3.34
C HIS A 70 -12.06 -8.61 -4.33
N GLU A 71 -12.64 -8.86 -5.50
CA GLU A 71 -12.11 -9.86 -6.43
C GLU A 71 -11.10 -9.27 -7.43
N GLU A 72 -11.45 -8.17 -8.09
CA GLU A 72 -10.55 -7.46 -9.01
C GLU A 72 -9.29 -6.99 -8.25
N MET A 73 -9.47 -6.41 -7.06
CA MET A 73 -8.36 -6.00 -6.20
C MET A 73 -7.45 -7.17 -5.80
N ALA A 74 -8.02 -8.37 -5.60
CA ALA A 74 -7.20 -9.53 -5.29
C ALA A 74 -6.30 -9.91 -6.47
N LYS A 75 -6.86 -9.92 -7.69
CA LYS A 75 -6.11 -10.19 -8.92
C LYS A 75 -5.02 -9.15 -9.16
N LEU A 76 -5.31 -7.86 -8.96
CA LEU A 76 -4.30 -6.81 -9.05
C LEU A 76 -3.15 -7.03 -8.05
N VAL A 77 -3.45 -7.46 -6.83
CA VAL A 77 -2.41 -7.79 -5.82
C VAL A 77 -1.59 -9.02 -6.23
N ASP A 78 -2.20 -9.98 -6.91
CA ASP A 78 -1.50 -11.17 -7.40
C ASP A 78 -0.54 -10.83 -8.56
N ASP A 79 -0.88 -9.84 -9.37
CA ASP A 79 -0.05 -9.34 -10.49
C ASP A 79 1.06 -8.36 -10.05
N TYR A 80 1.19 -8.06 -8.75
CA TYR A 80 2.28 -7.23 -8.24
C TYR A 80 3.64 -7.90 -8.46
N THR A 81 4.54 -7.17 -9.11
CA THR A 81 5.95 -7.56 -9.20
C THR A 81 6.83 -6.67 -8.32
N GLU A 82 7.99 -7.17 -7.92
CA GLU A 82 8.97 -6.39 -7.17
C GLU A 82 10.16 -6.06 -8.06
N LEU A 83 10.51 -4.77 -8.16
CA LEU A 83 11.69 -4.29 -8.85
C LEU A 83 12.63 -3.59 -7.87
N THR A 84 13.93 -3.88 -8.00
CA THR A 84 14.99 -3.24 -7.22
C THR A 84 15.85 -2.34 -8.11
N PHE A 85 15.92 -1.07 -7.74
CA PHE A 85 16.75 -0.06 -8.39
C PHE A 85 18.00 0.23 -7.56
N GLN A 86 19.13 0.35 -8.23
CA GLN A 86 20.38 0.77 -7.59
C GLN A 86 20.41 2.27 -7.36
N LYS A 87 21.27 2.74 -6.44
CA LYS A 87 21.50 4.16 -6.24
C LYS A 87 21.96 4.82 -7.54
N GLY A 88 21.34 5.95 -7.90
CA GLY A 88 21.61 6.69 -9.12
C GLY A 88 20.87 6.15 -10.35
N ALA A 89 20.10 5.07 -10.23
CA ALA A 89 19.31 4.56 -11.34
C ALA A 89 18.25 5.58 -11.76
N MET A 90 18.23 5.89 -13.05
CA MET A 90 17.19 6.69 -13.69
C MET A 90 16.05 5.77 -14.08
N ILE A 91 14.90 5.95 -13.43
CA ILE A 91 13.71 5.11 -13.59
C ILE A 91 12.83 5.65 -14.73
N ALA A 92 12.79 6.97 -14.89
CA ALA A 92 12.18 7.65 -16.03
C ALA A 92 13.00 8.92 -16.32
N GLU A 93 13.05 9.32 -17.58
CA GLU A 93 13.75 10.52 -18.04
C GLU A 93 12.75 11.45 -18.72
N GLU A 94 12.72 12.73 -18.32
CA GLU A 94 11.84 13.72 -18.92
C GLU A 94 12.10 13.85 -20.43
N GLY A 95 11.02 13.81 -21.22
CA GLY A 95 11.11 13.89 -22.67
C GLY A 95 11.43 12.55 -23.36
N GLU A 96 11.53 11.44 -22.63
CA GLU A 96 11.63 10.09 -23.18
C GLU A 96 10.30 9.34 -23.06
N VAL A 97 10.12 8.30 -23.91
CA VAL A 97 8.91 7.47 -23.89
C VAL A 97 8.76 6.80 -22.53
N ALA A 98 7.64 7.06 -21.86
CA ALA A 98 7.37 6.59 -20.51
C ALA A 98 6.90 5.13 -20.52
N GLN A 99 7.43 4.35 -19.58
CA GLN A 99 6.82 3.07 -19.24
C GLN A 99 5.55 3.31 -18.42
N GLN A 100 4.40 2.86 -18.93
CA GLN A 100 3.11 3.01 -18.27
C GLN A 100 2.94 1.98 -17.14
N ASN A 101 3.66 2.21 -16.04
CA ASN A 101 3.64 1.39 -14.83
C ASN A 101 3.34 2.27 -13.62
N LEU A 102 2.62 1.73 -12.65
CA LEU A 102 2.56 2.29 -11.31
C LEU A 102 3.67 1.68 -10.45
N TYR A 103 4.39 2.54 -9.75
CA TYR A 103 5.44 2.16 -8.83
C TYR A 103 5.10 2.59 -7.41
N ILE A 104 5.26 1.69 -6.44
CA ILE A 104 4.97 1.94 -5.02
C ILE A 104 6.23 1.63 -4.22
N ILE A 105 6.73 2.61 -3.48
CA ILE A 105 8.02 2.51 -2.80
C ILE A 105 7.86 1.65 -1.54
N ARG A 106 8.54 0.50 -1.52
CA ARG A 106 8.60 -0.42 -0.37
C ARG A 106 9.79 -0.14 0.53
N ARG A 107 10.90 0.24 -0.07
CA ARG A 107 12.15 0.57 0.62
C ARG A 107 12.92 1.58 -0.21
N GLY A 108 13.66 2.47 0.45
CA GLY A 108 14.51 3.45 -0.22
C GLY A 108 13.81 4.78 -0.47
N ARG A 109 14.41 5.60 -1.33
CA ARG A 109 13.98 6.96 -1.63
C ARG A 109 14.23 7.28 -3.09
N ILE A 110 13.30 8.05 -3.65
CA ILE A 110 13.30 8.50 -5.03
C ILE A 110 13.12 10.02 -5.07
N VAL A 111 13.76 10.64 -6.04
CA VAL A 111 13.53 12.05 -6.39
C VAL A 111 12.84 12.10 -7.74
N VAL A 112 11.79 12.92 -7.81
CA VAL A 112 11.11 13.28 -9.06
C VAL A 112 11.41 14.74 -9.34
N ALA A 113 11.98 15.05 -10.49
CA ALA A 113 12.32 16.40 -10.93
C ALA A 113 11.62 16.73 -12.24
N SER A 114 11.22 17.98 -12.41
CA SER A 114 10.66 18.51 -13.67
C SER A 114 11.45 19.74 -14.12
N SER A 115 11.53 19.97 -15.42
CA SER A 115 12.17 21.14 -16.05
C SER A 115 11.66 22.48 -15.53
N ASN A 116 10.43 22.53 -14.98
CA ASN A 116 9.88 23.72 -14.31
C ASN A 116 10.50 24.00 -12.91
N GLY A 117 11.51 23.23 -12.50
CA GLY A 117 12.21 23.37 -11.23
C GLY A 117 11.53 22.71 -10.03
N LYS A 118 10.39 22.03 -10.21
CA LYS A 118 9.74 21.28 -9.14
C LYS A 118 10.51 20.00 -8.85
N ILE A 119 10.83 19.79 -7.57
CA ILE A 119 11.50 18.59 -7.08
C ILE A 119 10.65 17.99 -5.95
N CYS A 120 10.32 16.70 -6.06
CA CYS A 120 9.54 15.95 -5.08
C CYS A 120 10.36 14.77 -4.55
N ASN A 121 10.46 14.65 -3.22
CA ASN A 121 11.13 13.52 -2.56
C ASN A 121 10.10 12.48 -2.12
N LEU A 122 10.15 11.30 -2.73
CA LEU A 122 9.30 10.16 -2.45
C LEU A 122 10.03 9.13 -1.59
N SER A 123 9.29 8.53 -0.67
CA SER A 123 9.74 7.64 0.39
C SER A 123 8.79 6.44 0.54
N VAL A 124 9.09 5.53 1.46
CA VAL A 124 8.27 4.33 1.69
C VAL A 124 6.79 4.67 1.88
N GLY A 125 5.93 4.00 1.12
CA GLY A 125 4.48 4.23 1.07
C GLY A 125 4.03 5.25 0.01
N ASP A 126 4.95 6.09 -0.49
CA ASP A 126 4.67 6.96 -1.63
C ASP A 126 4.67 6.15 -2.94
N TYR A 127 4.06 6.71 -4.00
CA TYR A 127 3.94 6.09 -5.32
C TYR A 127 4.20 7.12 -6.44
N PHE A 128 4.44 6.63 -7.66
CA PHE A 128 4.59 7.45 -8.87
C PHE A 128 4.22 6.67 -10.14
N GLY A 129 4.10 7.38 -11.27
CA GLY A 129 3.79 6.82 -12.60
C GLY A 129 2.30 6.78 -12.93
N GLU A 130 1.44 7.13 -11.97
CA GLU A 130 -0.01 7.11 -12.09
C GLU A 130 -0.55 8.01 -13.20
N SER A 131 0.14 9.10 -13.51
CA SER A 131 -0.26 10.05 -14.55
C SER A 131 -0.20 9.44 -15.94
N THR A 132 0.77 8.55 -16.18
CA THR A 132 0.95 7.91 -17.49
C THR A 132 -0.05 6.79 -17.74
N LEU A 133 -0.68 6.26 -16.69
CA LEU A 133 -1.64 5.15 -16.81
C LEU A 133 -2.95 5.56 -17.48
N GLN A 134 -3.32 6.84 -17.45
CA GLN A 134 -4.62 7.31 -17.94
C GLN A 134 -4.68 7.54 -19.45
N GLU A 135 -3.52 7.68 -20.08
CA GLU A 135 -3.41 7.91 -21.51
C GLU A 135 -3.45 6.57 -22.25
N ASP A 136 -4.12 6.50 -23.39
CA ASP A 136 -4.24 5.25 -24.16
C ASP A 136 -2.98 4.96 -24.99
N ASP A 137 -2.34 6.00 -25.54
CA ASP A 137 -1.17 5.91 -26.42
C ASP A 137 0.17 5.97 -25.68
N GLU A 138 1.28 5.88 -26.43
CA GLU A 138 2.62 6.16 -25.93
C GLU A 138 2.70 7.59 -25.39
N VAL A 139 3.20 7.74 -24.17
CA VAL A 139 3.29 9.03 -23.48
C VAL A 139 4.74 9.38 -23.24
N MET A 140 5.08 10.66 -23.41
CA MET A 140 6.39 11.16 -23.00
C MET A 140 6.40 11.47 -21.50
N SER A 141 7.43 11.01 -20.81
CA SER A 141 7.63 11.32 -19.39
C SER A 141 7.73 12.83 -19.20
N GLN A 142 6.90 13.38 -18.33
CA GLN A 142 6.90 14.82 -18.01
C GLN A 142 7.90 15.18 -16.89
N GLN A 143 8.55 14.18 -16.32
CA GLN A 143 9.41 14.30 -15.15
C GLN A 143 10.52 13.24 -15.20
N THR A 144 11.69 13.58 -14.70
CA THR A 144 12.80 12.66 -14.46
C THR A 144 12.65 12.05 -13.07
N VAL A 145 12.75 10.73 -12.98
CA VAL A 145 12.63 9.97 -11.74
C VAL A 145 13.95 9.25 -11.47
N THR A 146 14.54 9.48 -10.31
CA THR A 146 15.86 8.91 -9.97
C THR A 146 15.87 8.31 -8.57
N ALA A 147 16.41 7.09 -8.44
CA ALA A 147 16.65 6.47 -7.13
C ALA A 147 17.87 7.12 -6.45
N VAL A 148 17.69 7.72 -5.27
CA VAL A 148 18.81 8.35 -4.53
C VAL A 148 19.58 7.37 -3.65
N GLU A 149 19.01 6.19 -3.43
CA GLU A 149 19.59 5.05 -2.74
C GLU A 149 19.00 3.75 -3.31
N GLN A 150 19.49 2.59 -2.88
CA GLN A 150 18.91 1.33 -3.32
C GLN A 150 17.43 1.28 -2.92
N THR A 151 16.57 1.22 -3.93
CA THR A 151 15.13 1.38 -3.76
C THR A 151 14.41 0.15 -4.27
N VAL A 152 13.47 -0.36 -3.49
CA VAL A 152 12.61 -1.49 -3.85
C VAL A 152 11.22 -0.94 -4.08
N CYS A 153 10.67 -1.19 -5.26
CA CYS A 153 9.33 -0.80 -5.64
C CYS A 153 8.48 -2.04 -5.92
N SER A 154 7.22 -2.01 -5.50
CA SER A 154 6.21 -2.84 -6.13
C SER A 154 5.74 -2.17 -7.41
N VAL A 155 5.56 -2.97 -8.46
CA VAL A 155 5.26 -2.48 -9.80
C VAL A 155 4.05 -3.19 -10.36
N LEU A 156 3.13 -2.40 -10.89
CA LEU A 156 1.92 -2.85 -11.55
C LEU A 156 1.83 -2.18 -12.92
N SER A 157 1.88 -2.98 -13.99
CA SER A 157 1.83 -2.45 -15.35
C SER A 157 0.42 -2.05 -15.76
N LYS A 158 0.32 -1.12 -16.71
CA LYS A 158 -0.97 -0.75 -17.32
C LYS A 158 -1.68 -1.98 -17.88
N ASP A 159 -0.95 -2.89 -18.52
CA ASP A 159 -1.51 -4.13 -19.08
C ASP A 159 -2.12 -5.02 -18.00
N ALA A 160 -1.46 -5.18 -16.84
CA ALA A 160 -2.01 -5.93 -15.72
C ALA A 160 -3.28 -5.25 -15.17
N ILE A 161 -3.25 -3.92 -15.02
CA ILE A 161 -4.41 -3.15 -14.58
C ILE A 161 -5.59 -3.37 -15.54
N VAL A 162 -5.37 -3.11 -16.83
CA VAL A 162 -6.40 -3.25 -17.89
C VAL A 162 -6.87 -4.68 -17.99
N GLY A 163 -6.00 -5.68 -17.88
CA GLY A 163 -6.36 -7.09 -17.90
C GLY A 163 -7.33 -7.47 -16.77
N VAL A 164 -7.23 -6.82 -15.61
CA VAL A 164 -8.10 -7.09 -14.46
C VAL A 164 -9.37 -6.24 -14.44
N ILE A 165 -9.26 -4.92 -14.62
CA ILE A 165 -10.42 -4.00 -14.51
C ILE A 165 -11.06 -3.66 -15.86
N GLY A 166 -10.45 -4.08 -16.97
CA GLY A 166 -10.90 -3.86 -18.35
C GLY A 166 -10.56 -2.49 -18.93
N THR A 167 -10.56 -1.43 -18.12
CA THR A 167 -10.20 -0.07 -18.59
C THR A 167 -9.68 0.80 -17.46
N VAL A 168 -8.65 1.61 -17.74
CA VAL A 168 -8.10 2.61 -16.82
C VAL A 168 -9.10 3.73 -16.49
N SER A 169 -10.17 3.90 -17.28
CA SER A 169 -11.28 4.83 -16.98
C SER A 169 -12.05 4.49 -15.70
N LYS A 170 -11.91 3.26 -15.19
CA LYS A 170 -12.49 2.86 -13.90
C LYS A 170 -11.62 3.29 -12.70
N LEU A 171 -10.35 3.65 -12.92
CA LEU A 171 -9.49 4.20 -11.88
C LEU A 171 -10.02 5.56 -11.40
N GLY A 172 -9.70 5.89 -10.16
CA GLY A 172 -9.86 7.24 -9.63
C GLY A 172 -8.96 8.24 -10.36
N LYS A 173 -9.21 9.53 -10.16
CA LYS A 173 -8.35 10.57 -10.71
C LYS A 173 -6.98 10.57 -10.02
N PRO A 174 -5.89 10.88 -10.74
CA PRO A 174 -4.60 11.08 -10.11
C PRO A 174 -4.77 12.29 -9.20
N VAL A 175 -4.57 12.08 -7.91
CA VAL A 175 -4.35 13.21 -7.03
C VAL A 175 -2.88 13.52 -7.23
N PRO A 176 -2.51 14.67 -7.84
CA PRO A 176 -1.10 15.05 -7.90
C PRO A 176 -0.57 14.92 -6.49
N VAL A 177 0.65 14.38 -6.31
CA VAL A 177 1.28 14.17 -5.00
C VAL A 177 1.38 15.53 -4.29
N SER A 178 0.27 15.94 -3.70
CA SER A 178 0.03 17.19 -3.03
C SER A 178 0.17 16.84 -1.58
N MET A 179 1.43 16.91 -1.13
CA MET A 179 1.84 17.04 0.27
C MET A 179 0.76 16.60 1.27
N SER A 180 0.53 15.29 1.36
CA SER A 180 -0.02 14.69 2.57
C SER A 180 1.10 14.12 3.44
N LYS A 181 2.32 14.66 3.31
CA LYS A 181 3.20 14.67 4.47
C LYS A 181 2.55 15.63 5.45
N LEU A 182 2.12 15.12 6.61
CA LEU A 182 2.05 15.95 7.81
C LEU A 182 3.28 16.86 7.75
N ASP A 183 3.07 18.16 7.71
CA ASP A 183 4.19 19.06 7.80
C ASP A 183 4.80 18.87 9.20
N LYS A 184 5.84 18.04 9.27
CA LYS A 184 6.55 17.72 10.51
C LYS A 184 7.41 18.91 10.98
N THR A 185 7.44 20.00 10.23
CA THR A 185 8.08 21.26 10.65
C THR A 185 7.13 22.14 11.45
N VAL A 186 5.83 21.88 11.43
CA VAL A 186 4.84 22.60 12.25
C VAL A 186 5.15 22.38 13.73
N ARG A 187 5.50 23.46 14.42
CA ARG A 187 5.68 23.49 15.87
C ARG A 187 4.37 23.85 16.52
N LEU A 188 4.21 23.50 17.79
CA LEU A 188 3.00 23.82 18.55
C LEU A 188 2.71 25.33 18.61
N GLU A 189 3.74 26.18 18.47
CA GLU A 189 3.64 27.64 18.37
C GLU A 189 3.00 28.14 17.07
N ASP A 190 3.10 27.37 15.98
CA ASP A 190 2.57 27.72 14.66
C ASP A 190 1.05 27.48 14.56
N VAL A 191 0.48 26.82 15.57
CA VAL A 191 -0.84 26.20 15.51
C VAL A 191 -1.87 27.08 16.21
N LYS A 192 -2.86 27.60 15.46
CA LYS A 192 -3.92 28.46 16.00
C LYS A 192 -5.15 27.65 16.39
N LYS A 193 -5.45 27.63 17.68
CA LYS A 193 -6.66 27.01 18.23
C LYS A 193 -7.92 27.72 17.70
N VAL A 194 -8.71 27.01 16.88
CA VAL A 194 -9.94 27.51 16.27
C VAL A 194 -11.13 27.32 17.20
N ARG A 195 -11.41 26.07 17.60
CA ARG A 195 -12.51 25.75 18.52
C ARG A 195 -12.33 24.39 19.18
N ILE A 196 -13.01 24.15 20.29
CA ILE A 196 -13.03 22.85 20.95
C ILE A 196 -14.03 21.94 20.24
N ILE A 197 -13.61 20.72 19.90
CA ILE A 197 -14.45 19.70 19.25
C ILE A 197 -14.76 18.50 20.17
N GLY A 198 -14.12 18.42 21.33
CA GLY A 198 -14.45 17.43 22.35
C GLY A 198 -13.86 17.79 23.71
N VAL A 199 -14.59 17.48 24.78
CA VAL A 199 -14.11 17.61 26.18
C VAL A 199 -14.39 16.30 26.90
N GLY A 200 -13.35 15.71 27.48
CA GLY A 200 -13.44 14.50 28.29
C GLY A 200 -12.67 14.64 29.60
N THR A 201 -12.68 13.59 30.43
CA THR A 201 -12.00 13.57 31.74
C THR A 201 -10.49 13.78 31.65
N PHE A 202 -9.89 13.48 30.50
CA PHE A 202 -8.45 13.58 30.27
C PHE A 202 -8.02 14.83 29.48
N GLY A 203 -8.95 15.72 29.11
CA GLY A 203 -8.61 16.99 28.47
C GLY A 203 -9.59 17.48 27.41
N LYS A 204 -9.13 18.47 26.64
CA LYS A 204 -9.89 19.15 25.58
C LYS A 204 -9.23 18.88 24.23
N VAL A 205 -10.01 18.44 23.26
CA VAL A 205 -9.60 18.28 21.87
C VAL A 205 -9.91 19.58 21.14
N TRP A 206 -8.87 20.24 20.63
CA TRP A 206 -8.97 21.47 19.88
C TRP A 206 -8.88 21.17 18.39
N LEU A 207 -9.81 21.72 17.61
CA LEU A 207 -9.59 21.96 16.19
C LEU A 207 -8.58 23.10 16.10
N VAL A 208 -7.50 22.81 15.39
CA VAL A 208 -6.34 23.67 15.22
C VAL A 208 -5.96 23.77 13.75
#